data_AF-A0A175RL76-F1
#
_entry.id   AF-A0A175RL76-F1
#
_cell.length_a   1.000
_cell.length_b   1.000
_cell.length_c   1.000
_cell.angle_alpha   90.00
_cell.angle_beta   90.00
_cell.angle_gamma   90.00
#
_symmetry.space_group_name_H-M   'P 1'
#
loop_
_entity.id
_entity.type
_entity.pdbx_description
1 polymer ?
#
loop_
_entity_poly.entity_id
_entity_poly.type
_entity_poly.pdbx_seq_one_letter_code
_entity_poly.pdbx_strand_id
1 'polypeptide(L)'
;MKNIARSALVIVVAGVLVAGGATLGQFTAGEHAPAAVEAKPSMCNLRISWDTTNGAEHAVYVAPDLKDRSLVQRYGHIANQSCTDAQLTDWIDQRRKEHAAVDVCRPVLRTDDVTGYVYPIGCAVPELVVSDGPR
;
A
#
# COMPACT_ATOMS: atom_id res chain seq x y z
N MET A 1 17.70 -49.30 0.23
CA MET A 1 16.90 -50.16 -0.66
C MET A 1 15.43 -49.77 -0.56
N LYS A 2 14.87 -49.13 -1.59
CA LYS A 2 13.46 -49.29 -2.01
C LYS A 2 13.28 -48.60 -3.36
N ASN A 3 13.17 -49.44 -4.38
CA ASN A 3 12.87 -49.09 -5.76
C ASN A 3 11.36 -48.82 -5.89
N ILE A 4 10.97 -47.79 -6.62
CA ILE A 4 9.66 -47.76 -7.29
C ILE A 4 9.87 -47.19 -8.70
N ALA A 5 9.86 -48.11 -9.66
CA ALA A 5 9.73 -47.84 -11.08
C ALA A 5 8.24 -47.88 -11.47
N ARG A 6 7.79 -46.98 -12.35
CA ARG A 6 6.71 -47.18 -13.36
C ARG A 6 6.99 -46.18 -14.50
N SER A 7 7.55 -46.61 -15.63
CA SER A 7 6.83 -47.01 -16.87
C SER A 7 6.07 -45.82 -17.49
N ALA A 8 6.60 -45.07 -18.45
CA ALA A 8 6.92 -45.34 -19.87
C ALA A 8 5.74 -45.11 -20.85
N LEU A 9 6.09 -44.41 -21.94
CA LEU A 9 5.63 -44.57 -23.33
C LEU A 9 4.63 -43.54 -23.93
N VAL A 10 5.23 -42.60 -24.68
CA VAL A 10 5.00 -42.15 -26.08
C VAL A 10 3.58 -42.12 -26.66
N ILE A 11 3.18 -40.95 -27.20
CA ILE A 11 2.55 -40.86 -28.52
C ILE A 11 3.18 -39.67 -29.29
N VAL A 12 3.89 -40.00 -30.37
CA VAL A 12 4.26 -39.10 -31.46
C VAL A 12 3.04 -38.99 -32.38
N VAL A 13 2.58 -37.77 -32.68
CA VAL A 13 1.81 -37.53 -33.90
C VAL A 13 2.50 -36.43 -34.68
N ALA A 14 3.14 -36.86 -35.76
CA ALA A 14 3.64 -36.01 -36.81
C ALA A 14 2.48 -35.64 -37.76
N GLY A 15 2.48 -34.38 -38.20
CA GLY A 15 2.03 -33.99 -39.53
C GLY A 15 0.66 -33.33 -39.62
N VAL A 16 0.64 -32.06 -40.01
CA VAL A 16 0.05 -31.63 -41.30
C VAL A 16 0.89 -30.46 -41.85
N LEU A 17 1.55 -30.67 -42.99
CA LEU A 17 2.02 -29.62 -43.89
C LEU A 17 0.80 -29.12 -44.68
N VAL A 18 0.44 -27.85 -44.54
CA VAL A 18 -0.43 -27.15 -45.51
C VAL A 18 0.38 -26.01 -46.11
N ALA A 19 0.83 -26.23 -47.35
CA ALA A 19 1.26 -25.16 -48.23
C ALA A 19 0.01 -24.51 -48.86
N GLY A 20 -0.15 -23.20 -48.76
CA GLY A 20 -1.21 -22.48 -49.45
C GLY A 20 -1.40 -21.03 -49.03
N GLY A 21 -0.87 -20.10 -49.83
CA GLY A 21 -1.51 -18.83 -50.21
C GLY A 21 -1.97 -17.83 -49.14
N ALA A 22 -1.20 -16.74 -49.01
CA ALA A 22 -1.61 -15.36 -48.78
C ALA A 22 -3.04 -15.08 -48.24
N THR A 23 -3.12 -14.58 -47.00
CA THR A 23 -3.80 -13.31 -46.67
C THR A 23 -3.21 -12.74 -45.39
N LEU A 24 -2.70 -11.51 -45.46
CA LEU A 24 -2.43 -10.64 -44.31
C LEU A 24 -3.76 -10.40 -43.59
N GLY A 25 -3.96 -11.04 -42.44
CA GLY A 25 -5.19 -10.96 -41.66
C GLY A 25 -4.90 -10.66 -40.20
N GLN A 26 -4.71 -9.36 -39.92
CA GLN A 26 -4.97 -8.65 -38.67
C GLN A 26 -4.99 -9.48 -37.37
N PHE A 27 -3.87 -9.47 -36.65
CA PHE A 27 -3.87 -9.66 -35.20
C PHE A 27 -4.61 -8.47 -34.56
N THR A 28 -5.90 -8.62 -34.28
CA THR A 28 -6.63 -7.67 -33.44
C THR A 28 -7.35 -8.42 -32.34
N ALA A 29 -6.63 -8.66 -31.25
CA ALA A 29 -7.18 -8.62 -29.90
C ALA A 29 -6.02 -8.32 -28.96
N GLY A 30 -5.45 -7.11 -29.10
CA GLY A 30 -4.78 -6.49 -27.98
C GLY A 30 -5.87 -6.23 -26.94
N GLU A 31 -6.10 -7.18 -26.05
CA GLU A 31 -6.68 -6.90 -24.75
C GLU A 31 -5.78 -5.84 -24.11
N HIS A 32 -6.18 -4.59 -24.25
CA HIS A 32 -5.68 -3.52 -23.43
C HIS A 32 -6.16 -3.86 -22.02
N ALA A 33 -5.35 -4.64 -21.29
CA ALA A 33 -5.37 -4.56 -19.84
C ALA A 33 -5.31 -3.06 -19.53
N PRO A 34 -6.25 -2.52 -18.72
CA PRO A 34 -6.18 -1.12 -18.35
C PRO A 34 -4.77 -0.91 -17.79
N ALA A 35 -4.01 -0.03 -18.43
CA ALA A 35 -2.69 0.32 -17.94
C ALA A 35 -2.88 0.63 -16.46
N ALA A 36 -2.24 -0.15 -15.59
CA ALA A 36 -2.25 0.11 -14.17
C ALA A 36 -1.79 1.55 -14.05
N VAL A 37 -2.71 2.45 -13.69
CA VAL A 37 -2.36 3.85 -13.47
C VAL A 37 -1.38 3.76 -12.33
N GLU A 38 -0.09 3.94 -12.65
CA GLU A 38 0.98 3.89 -11.69
C GLU A 38 0.72 5.06 -10.75
N ALA A 39 0.06 4.76 -9.64
CA ALA A 39 -0.29 5.76 -8.65
C ALA A 39 1.03 6.30 -8.15
N LYS A 40 1.37 7.52 -8.58
CA LYS A 40 2.60 8.20 -8.16
C LYS A 40 2.70 8.06 -6.65
N PRO A 41 3.78 7.48 -6.09
CA PRO A 41 3.86 7.24 -4.66
C PRO A 41 3.66 8.56 -3.93
N SER A 42 2.62 8.64 -3.11
CA SER A 42 2.40 9.80 -2.26
C SER A 42 3.56 9.92 -1.29
N MET A 43 4.05 11.13 -1.02
CA MET A 43 5.00 11.34 0.07
C MET A 43 4.26 11.21 1.41
N CYS A 44 4.93 10.82 2.48
CA CYS A 44 4.34 10.90 3.82
C CYS A 44 3.86 12.33 4.09
N ASN A 45 2.65 12.43 4.64
CA ASN A 45 1.97 13.69 4.90
C ASN A 45 2.23 14.24 6.32
N LEU A 46 3.09 13.57 7.07
CA LEU A 46 3.62 13.99 8.37
C LEU A 46 5.08 14.39 8.18
N ARG A 47 5.47 15.55 8.70
CA ARG A 47 6.82 16.08 8.57
C ARG A 47 7.25 16.78 9.85
N ILE A 48 8.56 16.80 10.09
CA ILE A 48 9.18 17.69 11.06
C ILE A 48 9.92 18.76 10.25
N SER A 49 9.64 20.03 10.53
CA SER A 49 10.29 21.18 9.91
C SER A 49 11.02 22.01 10.94
N TRP A 50 12.21 22.48 10.63
CA TRP A 50 12.93 23.44 11.47
C TRP A 50 12.39 24.86 11.21
N ASP A 51 11.91 25.54 12.25
CA ASP A 51 11.59 26.97 12.22
C ASP A 51 12.82 27.76 12.67
N THR A 52 13.42 28.48 11.71
CA THR A 52 14.59 29.33 11.95
C THR A 52 14.29 30.55 12.81
N THR A 53 13.02 30.96 12.90
CA THR A 53 12.59 32.13 13.69
C THR A 53 12.61 31.81 15.17
N ASN A 54 12.06 30.65 15.54
CA ASN A 54 11.96 30.21 16.92
C ASN A 54 13.10 29.28 17.35
N GLY A 55 13.96 28.86 16.39
CA GLY A 55 15.06 27.94 16.66
C GLY A 55 14.56 26.58 17.16
N ALA A 56 13.44 26.11 16.63
CA ALA A 56 12.74 24.92 17.12
C ALA A 56 12.24 24.04 15.97
N GLU A 57 12.12 22.74 16.24
CA GLU A 57 11.43 21.81 15.36
C GLU A 57 9.91 21.95 15.52
N HIS A 58 9.20 21.78 14.41
CA HIS A 58 7.74 21.82 14.35
C HIS A 58 7.16 20.63 13.60
N ALA A 59 6.18 19.99 14.21
CA ALA A 59 5.39 18.94 13.57
C ALA A 59 4.36 19.53 12.59
N VAL A 60 4.52 19.23 11.30
CA VAL A 60 3.66 19.71 10.21
C VAL A 60 2.79 18.57 9.69
N TYR A 61 1.50 18.82 9.60
CA TYR A 61 0.52 17.96 8.96
C TYR A 61 0.10 18.54 7.61
N VAL A 62 0.22 17.75 6.55
CA VAL A 62 -0.33 18.08 5.23
C VAL A 62 -1.59 17.23 5.04
N ALA A 63 -2.73 17.87 4.81
CA ALA A 63 -3.96 17.14 4.56
C ALA A 63 -3.78 16.25 3.31
N PRO A 64 -3.97 14.92 3.43
CA PRO A 64 -3.90 14.03 2.29
C PRO A 64 -5.07 14.31 1.35
N ASP A 65 -4.85 14.12 0.05
CA ASP A 65 -5.93 14.14 -0.93
C ASP A 65 -6.74 12.83 -0.82
N LEU A 66 -7.61 12.79 0.20
CA LEU A 66 -8.50 11.66 0.43
C LEU A 66 -9.75 11.82 -0.44
N LYS A 67 -9.98 10.84 -1.30
CA LYS A 67 -11.24 10.72 -2.07
C LYS A 67 -12.45 10.60 -1.13
N ASP A 68 -12.27 9.94 0.00
CA ASP A 68 -13.31 9.77 1.01
C ASP A 68 -13.11 10.75 2.18
N ARG A 69 -13.86 11.85 2.16
CA ARG A 69 -13.86 12.88 3.22
C ARG A 69 -14.52 12.38 4.52
N SER A 70 -15.33 11.31 4.45
CA SER A 70 -15.99 10.76 5.65
C SER A 70 -14.99 10.19 6.65
N LEU A 71 -13.84 9.74 6.17
CA LEU A 71 -12.71 9.31 6.99
C LEU A 71 -12.19 10.42 7.91
N VAL A 72 -11.98 11.62 7.36
CA VAL A 72 -11.51 12.78 8.12
C VAL A 72 -12.55 13.21 9.15
N GLN A 73 -13.84 13.16 8.80
CA GLN A 73 -14.92 13.48 9.74
C GLN A 73 -15.01 12.48 10.90
N ARG A 74 -14.71 11.20 10.64
CA ARG A 74 -14.77 10.13 11.64
C ARG A 74 -13.54 10.07 12.54
N TYR A 75 -12.34 10.28 11.97
CA TYR A 75 -11.07 9.98 12.64
C TYR A 75 -10.13 11.19 12.80
N GLY A 76 -10.49 12.37 12.31
CA GLY A 76 -9.63 13.55 12.40
C GLY A 76 -8.46 13.52 11.40
N HIS A 77 -7.24 13.78 11.86
CA HIS A 77 -6.07 13.75 10.98
C HIS A 77 -5.65 12.32 10.65
N ILE A 78 -5.41 12.08 9.37
CA ILE A 78 -5.07 10.76 8.84
C ILE A 78 -3.66 10.76 8.29
N ALA A 79 -2.83 9.83 8.78
CA ALA A 79 -1.55 9.49 8.19
C ALA A 79 -1.78 8.63 6.94
N ASN A 80 -1.21 9.03 5.80
CA ASN A 80 -1.32 8.26 4.58
C ASN A 80 -0.46 6.97 4.67
N GLN A 81 -0.71 6.04 3.75
CA GLN A 81 -0.04 4.74 3.71
C GLN A 81 1.47 4.84 3.45
N SER A 82 1.95 6.02 3.02
CA SER A 82 3.38 6.27 2.79
C SER A 82 4.13 6.67 4.07
N CYS A 83 3.44 6.95 5.17
CA CYS A 83 4.06 7.22 6.46
C CYS A 83 4.42 5.94 7.18
N THR A 84 5.67 5.80 7.61
CA THR A 84 6.12 4.68 8.45
C THR A 84 5.66 4.86 9.90
N ASP A 85 5.70 3.78 10.69
CA ASP A 85 5.39 3.85 12.12
C ASP A 85 6.36 4.77 12.87
N ALA A 86 7.65 4.74 12.51
CA ALA A 86 8.65 5.64 13.06
C ALA A 86 8.31 7.11 12.79
N GLN A 87 7.95 7.45 11.55
CA GLN A 87 7.54 8.83 11.19
C GLN A 87 6.30 9.29 11.94
N LEU A 88 5.33 8.40 12.14
CA LEU A 88 4.12 8.69 12.89
C LEU A 88 4.44 8.94 14.37
N THR A 89 5.26 8.09 14.97
CA THR A 89 5.71 8.24 16.36
C THR A 89 6.54 9.50 16.57
N ASP A 90 7.52 9.78 15.71
CA ASP A 90 8.36 10.98 15.80
C ASP A 90 7.51 12.25 15.72
N TRP A 91 6.52 12.27 14.82
CA TRP A 91 5.58 13.40 14.69
C TRP A 91 4.72 13.58 15.95
N ILE A 92 4.21 12.47 16.51
CA ILE A 92 3.43 12.46 17.76
C ILE A 92 4.28 12.99 18.92
N ASP A 93 5.50 12.51 19.07
CA ASP A 93 6.41 12.94 20.13
C ASP A 93 6.77 14.42 20.00
N GLN A 94 6.96 14.91 18.77
CA GLN A 94 7.22 16.31 18.53
C GLN A 94 6.01 17.20 18.91
N ARG A 95 4.79 16.82 18.54
CA ARG A 95 3.56 17.52 18.98
C ARG A 95 3.40 17.54 20.49
N ARG A 96 3.76 16.44 21.17
CA ARG A 96 3.74 16.38 22.64
C ARG A 96 4.72 17.38 23.26
N LYS A 97 5.94 17.51 22.73
CA LYS A 97 6.92 18.52 23.16
C LYS A 97 6.40 19.95 22.97
N GLU A 98 5.63 20.17 21.90
CA GLU A 98 4.97 21.45 21.60
C GLU A 98 3.70 21.71 22.43
N HIS A 99 3.30 20.79 23.33
CA HIS A 99 2.03 20.83 24.05
C HIS A 99 0.80 20.94 23.12
N ALA A 100 0.88 20.34 21.94
CA ALA A 100 -0.16 20.40 20.92
C ALA A 100 -0.95 19.07 20.80
N ALA A 101 -2.12 19.13 20.16
CA ALA A 101 -2.99 17.96 20.03
C ALA A 101 -2.36 16.83 19.20
N VAL A 102 -2.50 15.59 19.68
CA VAL A 102 -1.99 14.39 19.01
C VAL A 102 -3.18 13.64 18.40
N ASP A 103 -3.77 14.19 17.36
CA ASP A 103 -5.03 13.75 16.75
C ASP A 103 -4.83 13.10 15.38
N VAL A 104 -3.74 12.35 15.22
CA VAL A 104 -3.38 11.65 13.98
C VAL A 104 -3.42 10.13 14.16
N CYS A 105 -3.93 9.42 13.15
CA CYS A 105 -3.93 7.96 13.15
C CYS A 105 -3.82 7.38 11.72
N ARG A 106 -3.50 6.08 11.61
CA ARG A 106 -3.52 5.34 10.33
C ARG A 106 -4.83 4.55 10.22
N PRO A 107 -5.55 4.65 9.09
CA PRO A 107 -6.81 3.94 8.93
C PRO A 107 -6.55 2.45 8.74
N VAL A 108 -7.30 1.62 9.46
CA VAL A 108 -7.31 0.18 9.30
C VAL A 108 -8.37 -0.16 8.26
N LEU A 109 -7.94 -0.77 7.16
CA LEU A 109 -8.81 -1.10 6.03
C LEU A 109 -9.15 -2.59 6.05
N ARG A 110 -10.39 -2.91 5.67
CA ARG A 110 -10.85 -4.27 5.39
C ARG A 110 -11.33 -4.32 3.93
N THR A 111 -11.04 -5.43 3.27
CA THR A 111 -11.63 -5.76 1.98
C THR A 111 -12.78 -6.73 2.20
N ASP A 112 -13.93 -6.47 1.59
CA ASP A 112 -15.03 -7.42 1.52
C ASP A 112 -14.72 -8.51 0.48
N ASP A 113 -14.73 -9.78 0.91
CA ASP A 113 -14.30 -10.90 0.05
C ASP A 113 -15.29 -11.21 -1.09
N VAL A 114 -16.53 -10.73 -1.01
CA VAL A 114 -17.57 -10.99 -2.02
C VAL A 114 -17.60 -9.88 -3.08
N THR A 115 -17.50 -8.63 -2.64
CA THR A 115 -17.65 -7.44 -3.49
C THR A 115 -16.32 -6.80 -3.87
N GLY A 116 -15.22 -7.16 -3.20
CA GLY A 116 -13.90 -6.54 -3.38
C GLY A 116 -13.83 -5.10 -2.83
N TYR A 117 -14.87 -4.63 -2.13
CA TYR A 117 -14.93 -3.26 -1.64
C TYR A 117 -13.98 -3.07 -0.45
N VAL A 118 -13.13 -2.03 -0.51
CA VAL A 118 -12.21 -1.67 0.57
C VAL A 118 -12.82 -0.55 1.41
N TYR A 119 -12.95 -0.78 2.71
CA TYR A 119 -13.55 0.19 3.63
C TYR A 119 -12.80 0.27 4.97
N PRO A 120 -12.86 1.42 5.66
CA PRO A 120 -12.27 1.58 6.97
C PRO A 120 -13.06 0.84 8.05
N ILE A 121 -12.35 0.12 8.91
CA ILE A 121 -12.93 -0.54 10.10
C ILE A 121 -12.46 0.08 11.41
N GLY A 122 -11.45 0.94 11.37
CA GLY A 122 -10.89 1.58 12.54
C GLY A 122 -9.75 2.53 12.19
N CYS A 123 -9.13 3.09 13.23
CA CYS A 123 -7.90 3.86 13.13
C CYS A 123 -6.94 3.43 14.23
N ALA A 124 -5.67 3.26 13.87
CA ALA A 124 -4.63 2.80 14.78
C ALA A 124 -3.54 3.86 14.94
N VAL A 125 -3.01 3.97 16.15
CA VAL A 125 -1.83 4.77 16.47
C VAL A 125 -0.78 3.79 17.00
N PRO A 126 0.42 3.74 16.42
CA PRO A 126 1.48 2.88 16.91
C PRO A 126 1.92 3.38 18.30
N GLU A 127 2.11 2.45 19.23
CA GLU A 127 2.65 2.72 20.56
C GLU A 127 4.01 2.05 20.69
N LEU A 128 5.01 2.81 21.17
CA LEU A 128 6.30 2.23 21.54
C LEU A 128 6.16 1.57 22.92
N VAL A 129 6.20 0.24 22.95
CA VAL A 129 6.28 -0.52 24.20
C VAL A 129 7.75 -0.71 24.55
N VAL A 130 8.27 0.08 25.51
CA VAL A 130 9.59 -0.14 26.09
C VAL A 130 9.45 -1.26 27.13
N SER A 131 9.86 -2.48 26.77
CA SER A 131 9.99 -3.55 27.75
C SER A 131 11.31 -3.36 28.49
N ASP A 132 11.25 -2.90 29.74
CA ASP A 132 12.38 -2.95 30.65
C ASP A 132 12.78 -4.42 30.86
N GLY A 133 13.80 -4.88 30.13
CA GLY A 133 14.39 -6.19 30.37
C GLY A 133 14.90 -6.29 31.81
N PRO A 134 14.89 -7.48 32.44
CA PRO A 134 15.40 -7.63 33.79
C PRO A 134 16.89 -7.23 33.84
N ARG A 135 17.22 -6.40 34.83
CA ARG A 135 18.58 -5.91 35.14
C ARG A 135 19.52 -7.04 35.52
#